data_AF-A0A529SE97-F1
#
_entry.id   AF-A0A529SE97-F1
#
_cell.length_a   1.000
_cell.length_b   1.000
_cell.length_c   1.000
_cell.angle_alpha   90.00
_cell.angle_beta   90.00
_cell.angle_gamma   90.00
#
_symmetry.space_group_name_H-M   'P 1'
#
loop_
_entity.id
_entity.type
_entity.pdbx_description
1 polymer ?
#
loop_
_entity_poly.entity_id
_entity_poly.type
_entity_poly.pdbx_seq_one_letter_code
_entity_poly.pdbx_strand_id
1 'polypeptide(L)'
;ALAALGYKRNVVLSAASFLFVPEIVSNSDFVALVPERLVRGSANKFEVMDCPFPVEGFAVGMVWHERGHGHSGQRWIREAIVSLAAHRSSPRARDDP
;
A
#
# COMPACT_ATOMS: atom_id res chain seq x y z
N ALA A 1 -13.67 9.77 5.52
CA ALA A 1 -12.60 10.27 6.41
C ALA A 1 -12.51 11.80 6.37
N LEU A 2 -11.84 12.43 5.40
CA LEU A 2 -11.62 13.90 5.38
C LEU A 2 -12.88 14.76 5.57
N ALA A 3 -13.97 14.46 4.85
CA ALA A 3 -15.22 15.22 4.97
C ALA A 3 -15.85 15.13 6.37
N ALA A 4 -15.69 14.00 7.06
CA ALA A 4 -16.16 13.84 8.45
C ALA A 4 -15.35 14.67 9.45
N LEU A 5 -14.12 15.07 9.07
CA LEU A 5 -13.26 15.98 9.83
C LEU A 5 -13.44 17.45 9.40
N GLY A 6 -14.40 17.75 8.51
CA GLY A 6 -14.62 19.10 7.97
C GLY A 6 -13.59 19.55 6.93
N TYR A 7 -12.68 18.67 6.49
CA TYR A 7 -11.68 18.99 5.48
C TYR A 7 -12.15 18.67 4.06
N LYS A 8 -11.72 19.49 3.10
CA LYS A 8 -11.91 19.26 1.66
C LYS A 8 -10.55 19.17 0.98
N ARG A 9 -10.35 18.12 0.18
CA ARG A 9 -9.18 17.99 -0.70
C ARG A 9 -9.46 18.65 -2.05
N ASN A 10 -8.44 19.26 -2.65
CA ASN A 10 -8.47 19.67 -4.04
C ASN A 10 -8.07 18.47 -4.92
N VAL A 11 -9.02 17.87 -5.64
CA VAL A 11 -8.74 16.72 -6.52
C VAL A 11 -8.43 17.24 -7.92
N VAL A 12 -7.14 17.26 -8.28
CA VAL A 12 -6.67 17.70 -9.61
C VAL A 12 -6.58 16.54 -10.61
N LEU A 13 -6.32 15.33 -10.11
CA LEU A 13 -6.18 14.12 -10.92
C LEU A 13 -6.75 12.90 -10.19
N SER A 14 -7.34 11.97 -10.95
CA SER A 14 -7.70 10.63 -10.47
C SER A 14 -6.98 9.57 -11.31
N ALA A 15 -6.30 8.63 -10.66
CA ALA A 15 -5.61 7.52 -11.30
C ALA A 15 -6.38 6.20 -11.12
N ALA A 16 -6.37 5.35 -12.14
CA ALA A 16 -7.04 4.05 -12.11
C ALA A 16 -6.29 2.97 -11.29
N SER A 17 -5.04 3.23 -10.91
CA SER A 17 -4.19 2.31 -10.16
C SER A 17 -3.17 3.06 -9.32
N PHE A 18 -2.88 2.54 -8.12
CA PHE A 18 -1.82 3.09 -7.27
C PHE A 18 -0.43 3.01 -7.89
N LEU A 19 -0.20 2.11 -8.86
CA LEU A 19 1.12 1.92 -9.47
C LEU A 19 1.59 3.14 -10.27
N PHE A 20 0.66 3.96 -10.79
CA PHE A 20 0.99 5.18 -11.53
C PHE A 20 1.22 6.39 -10.62
N VAL A 21 0.71 6.35 -9.38
CA VAL A 21 0.71 7.51 -8.48
C VAL A 21 2.11 8.01 -8.15
N PRO A 22 3.11 7.16 -7.83
CA PRO A 22 4.47 7.64 -7.56
C PRO A 22 5.07 8.43 -8.73
N GLU A 23 4.90 7.95 -9.97
CA GLU A 23 5.43 8.62 -11.15
C GLU A 23 4.75 9.97 -11.41
N ILE A 24 3.42 10.04 -11.22
CA ILE A 24 2.68 11.30 -11.33
C ILE A 24 3.16 12.30 -10.29
N VAL A 25 3.28 11.86 -9.03
CA VAL A 25 3.74 12.72 -7.92
C VAL A 25 5.18 13.18 -8.14
N SER A 26 6.08 12.34 -8.65
CA SER A 26 7.48 12.73 -8.88
C SER A 26 7.66 13.78 -9.98
N ASN A 27 6.64 14.00 -10.82
CA ASN A 27 6.68 14.92 -11.95
C ASN A 27 5.65 16.07 -11.82
N SER A 28 5.18 16.35 -10.61
CA SER A 28 4.20 17.42 -10.35
C SER A 28 4.33 17.97 -8.92
N ASP A 29 3.60 19.04 -8.63
CA ASP A 29 3.48 19.61 -7.27
C ASP A 29 2.32 18.95 -6.48
N PHE A 30 2.03 17.68 -6.74
CA PHE A 30 0.94 16.95 -6.10
C PHE A 30 1.41 16.16 -4.89
N VAL A 31 0.48 15.91 -3.97
CA VAL A 31 0.65 14.97 -2.85
C VAL A 31 -0.40 13.88 -2.94
N ALA A 32 -0.05 12.66 -2.52
CA ALA A 32 -0.94 11.52 -2.54
C ALA A 32 -0.83 10.68 -1.27
N LEU A 33 -1.97 10.13 -0.85
CA LEU A 33 -2.03 9.08 0.16
C LEU A 33 -1.98 7.72 -0.56
N VAL A 34 -0.95 6.93 -0.31
CA VAL A 34 -0.70 5.64 -0.98
C VAL A 34 -0.32 4.56 0.02
N PRO A 35 -0.48 3.26 -0.32
CA PRO A 35 0.10 2.18 0.46
C PRO A 35 1.62 2.35 0.61
N GLU A 36 2.12 2.39 1.85
CA GLU A 36 3.53 2.63 2.20
C GLU A 36 4.51 1.75 1.40
N ARG A 37 4.11 0.50 1.11
CA ARG A 37 4.91 -0.47 0.34
C ARG A 37 5.34 0.06 -1.04
N LEU A 38 4.57 0.95 -1.67
CA LEU A 38 4.86 1.47 -3.00
C LEU A 38 6.00 2.49 -3.02
N VAL A 39 6.23 3.17 -1.90
CA VAL A 39 7.27 4.21 -1.78
C VAL A 39 8.44 3.77 -0.89
N ARG A 40 8.38 2.55 -0.34
CA ARG A 40 9.45 1.97 0.46
C ARG A 40 10.76 1.93 -0.34
N GLY A 41 11.82 2.51 0.23
CA GLY A 41 13.14 2.60 -0.42
C GLY A 41 13.27 3.71 -1.46
N SER A 42 12.26 4.58 -1.60
CA SER A 42 12.26 5.72 -2.54
C SER A 42 12.54 7.06 -1.85
N ALA A 43 13.28 7.07 -0.73
CA ALA A 43 13.59 8.29 0.03
C ALA A 43 14.32 9.36 -0.79
N ASN A 44 15.03 8.95 -1.85
CA ASN A 44 15.72 9.87 -2.76
C ASN A 44 14.78 10.54 -3.78
N LYS A 45 13.50 10.13 -3.84
CA LYS A 45 12.50 10.62 -4.81
C LYS A 45 11.29 11.28 -4.17
N PHE A 46 10.96 10.91 -2.94
CA PHE A 46 9.78 11.41 -2.24
C PHE A 46 10.11 11.74 -0.80
N GLU A 47 9.55 12.85 -0.33
CA GLU A 47 9.36 13.07 1.10
C GLU A 47 8.13 12.25 1.53
N VAL A 48 8.33 11.35 2.49
CA VAL A 48 7.27 10.52 3.05
C VAL A 48 7.04 10.95 4.49
N MET A 49 5.80 11.31 4.80
CA MET A 49 5.38 11.77 6.12
C MET A 49 4.15 11.01 6.61
N ASP A 50 3.97 10.99 7.92
CA ASP A 50 2.77 10.42 8.54
C ASP A 50 1.53 11.20 8.12
N CYS A 51 0.43 10.46 7.97
CA CYS A 51 -0.83 11.08 7.61
C CYS A 51 -1.33 11.94 8.80
N PRO A 52 -1.72 13.21 8.58
CA PRO A 52 -2.14 14.10 9.67
C PRO A 52 -3.50 13.73 10.29
N PHE A 53 -4.11 12.64 9.85
CA PHE A 53 -5.34 12.09 10.38
C PHE A 53 -5.28 10.56 10.38
N PRO A 54 -6.07 9.89 11.25
CA PRO A 54 -6.14 8.44 11.26
C PRO A 54 -6.60 7.89 9.90
N VAL A 55 -5.82 6.96 9.36
CA VAL A 55 -6.18 6.19 8.16
C VAL A 55 -6.26 4.74 8.55
N GLU A 56 -7.43 4.15 8.38
CA GLU A 56 -7.60 2.70 8.56
C GLU A 56 -6.85 1.96 7.45
N GLY A 57 -6.02 0.99 7.85
CA GLY A 57 -5.33 0.13 6.91
C GLY A 57 -6.28 -0.83 6.20
N PHE A 58 -5.73 -1.65 5.31
CA PHE A 58 -6.48 -2.73 4.66
C PHE A 58 -5.69 -4.03 4.68
N ALA A 59 -6.42 -5.16 4.72
CA ALA A 59 -5.83 -6.47 4.61
C ALA A 59 -5.61 -6.85 3.14
N VAL A 60 -4.47 -7.46 2.84
CA VAL A 60 -4.22 -8.09 1.54
C VAL A 60 -4.47 -9.58 1.69
N GLY A 61 -5.48 -10.09 0.99
CA GLY A 61 -5.87 -11.50 1.01
C GLY A 61 -5.63 -12.20 -0.33
N MET A 62 -5.56 -13.52 -0.28
CA MET A 62 -5.62 -14.39 -1.46
C MET A 62 -6.99 -15.06 -1.50
N VAL A 63 -7.61 -15.08 -2.68
CA VAL A 63 -8.92 -15.70 -2.89
C VAL A 63 -8.80 -16.72 -4.02
N TRP A 64 -9.44 -17.87 -3.84
CA TRP A 64 -9.53 -18.92 -4.86
C TRP A 64 -10.91 -19.58 -4.78
N HIS A 65 -11.29 -20.24 -5.87
CA HIS A 65 -12.52 -21.02 -5.92
C HIS A 65 -12.33 -22.38 -5.23
N GLU A 66 -13.35 -22.90 -4.56
CA GLU A 66 -13.30 -24.18 -3.81
C GLU A 66 -12.81 -25.35 -4.67
N ARG A 67 -13.26 -25.41 -5.94
CA ARG A 67 -12.80 -26.39 -6.95
C ARG A 67 -11.27 -26.49 -7.08
N GLY A 68 -10.55 -25.40 -6.86
CA GLY A 68 -9.08 -25.34 -6.94
C GLY A 68 -8.37 -25.62 -5.61
N HIS A 69 -9.11 -25.75 -4.50
CA HIS A 69 -8.53 -25.82 -3.15
C HIS A 69 -7.55 -27.00 -3.01
N GLY A 70 -7.95 -28.19 -3.47
CA GLY A 70 -7.16 -29.43 -3.41
C GLY A 70 -6.07 -29.57 -4.47
N HIS A 71 -5.94 -28.63 -5.42
CA HIS A 71 -4.93 -28.72 -6.47
C HIS A 71 -3.53 -28.45 -5.90
N SER A 72 -2.63 -29.44 -5.96
CA SER A 72 -1.29 -29.37 -5.38
C SER A 72 -0.48 -28.17 -5.86
N GLY A 73 -0.51 -27.88 -7.18
CA GLY A 73 0.18 -26.71 -7.73
C GLY A 73 -0.37 -25.36 -7.23
N GLN A 74 -1.68 -25.25 -7.00
CA GLN A 74 -2.27 -24.00 -6.49
C GLN A 74 -1.96 -23.84 -5.00
N ARG A 75 -1.98 -24.94 -4.24
CA ARG A 75 -1.54 -24.97 -2.85
C ARG A 75 -0.09 -24.52 -2.72
N TRP A 76 0.80 -25.08 -3.52
CA TRP A 76 2.21 -24.71 -3.53
C TRP A 76 2.42 -23.21 -3.80
N ILE A 77 1.72 -22.64 -4.80
CA ILE A 77 1.81 -21.18 -5.07
C ILE A 77 1.36 -20.36 -3.85
N ARG A 78 0.24 -20.72 -3.23
CA ARG A 78 -0.26 -20.00 -2.04
C ARG A 78 0.76 -20.04 -0.90
N GLU A 79 1.33 -21.21 -0.63
CA GLU A 79 2.37 -21.39 0.41
C GLU A 79 3.64 -20.60 0.08
N ALA A 80 4.08 -20.61 -1.18
CA ALA A 80 5.22 -19.83 -1.64
C ALA A 80 5.00 -18.32 -1.47
N ILE A 81 3.82 -17.80 -1.81
CA ILE A 81 3.46 -16.39 -1.63
C ILE A 81 3.48 -16.02 -0.14
N VAL A 82 2.88 -16.85 0.74
CA VAL A 82 2.88 -16.61 2.19
C VAL A 82 4.31 -16.56 2.73
N SER A 83 5.14 -17.52 2.33
CA SER A 83 6.55 -17.55 2.70
C SER A 83 7.24 -16.26 2.28
N LEU A 84 7.18 -15.88 0.99
CA LEU A 84 7.82 -14.66 0.48
C LEU A 84 7.34 -13.38 1.18
N ALA A 85 6.05 -13.30 1.53
CA ALA A 85 5.49 -12.17 2.24
C ALA A 85 6.02 -12.09 3.68
N ALA A 86 6.11 -13.21 4.39
CA ALA A 86 6.60 -13.28 5.76
C ALA A 86 8.06 -12.84 5.90
N HIS A 87 8.91 -13.17 4.93
CA HIS A 87 10.33 -12.79 4.93
C HIS A 87 10.57 -11.29 4.71
N ARG A 88 9.57 -10.54 4.25
CA ARG A 88 9.68 -9.08 3.96
C ARG A 88 9.06 -8.19 5.05
N SER A 89 8.33 -8.78 5.99
CA SER A 89 7.75 -8.10 7.15
C SER A 89 8.76 -8.05 8.30
N SER A 90 9.79 -7.20 8.18
CA SER A 90 10.43 -6.67 9.38
C SER A 90 9.60 -5.47 9.84
N PRO A 91 9.01 -5.49 11.05
CA PRO A 91 8.34 -4.30 11.60
C PRO A 91 9.43 -3.29 11.96
N ARG A 92 9.37 -2.08 11.41
CA ARG A 92 10.16 -0.97 11.95
C ARG A 92 9.57 -0.67 13.32
N ALA A 93 10.26 -1.11 14.38
CA ALA A 93 10.01 -0.64 15.72
C ALA A 93 10.04 0.89 15.70
N ARG A 94 9.00 1.50 16.26
CA ARG A 94 8.98 2.92 16.57
C ARG A 94 10.06 3.16 17.63
N ASP A 95 11.21 3.66 17.20
CA ASP A 95 12.03 4.49 18.08
C ASP A 95 11.49 5.91 17.91
N ASP A 96 10.83 6.41 18.95
CA ASP A 96 10.67 7.84 19.19
C ASP A 96 11.29 8.15 20.56
N PRO A 97 11.95 9.32 20.71
CA PRO A 97 12.60 9.75 21.95
C PRO A 97 11.62 10.08 23.09
#